data_AF-A0A3B8JN96-F1
#
_entry.id   AF-A0A3B8JN96-F1
#
_cell.length_a   1.000
_cell.length_b   1.000
_cell.length_c   1.000
_cell.angle_alpha   90.00
_cell.angle_beta   90.00
_cell.angle_gamma   90.00
#
_symmetry.space_group_name_H-M   'P 1'
#
loop_
_entity.id
_entity.type
_entity.pdbx_description
1 polymer ?
#
loop_
_entity_poly.entity_id
_entity_poly.type
_entity_poly.pdbx_seq_one_letter_code
_entity_poly.pdbx_strand_id
1 'polypeptide(L)' 'MATESFQVLQTFGYQPGRGIYKLLVQTKNGKRYLVWYFNQIEVNAGEEVLISIDYYNNWKQINNPRNGKQADIAEVNTVS' A
#
# COMPACT_ATOMS: atom_id res chain seq x y z
N MET A 1 -1.75 -13.41 11.48
CA MET A 1 -1.75 -12.05 10.92
C MET A 1 -0.31 -11.61 10.89
N ALA A 2 0.17 -11.19 9.73
CA ALA A 2 1.54 -10.73 9.54
C ALA A 2 1.53 -9.26 9.12
N THR A 3 2.62 -8.57 9.40
CA THR A 3 2.87 -7.22 8.88
C THR A 3 4.18 -7.27 8.12
N GLU A 4 4.15 -6.82 6.88
CA GLU A 4 5.30 -6.80 5.99
C GLU A 4 5.62 -5.37 5.57
N SER A 5 6.91 -5.10 5.38
CA SER A 5 7.37 -3.79 4.92
C SER A 5 7.60 -3.76 3.42
N PHE A 6 7.22 -2.64 2.81
CA PHE A 6 7.29 -2.41 1.38
C PHE A 6 7.86 -1.04 1.09
N GLN A 7 8.73 -0.97 0.08
CA GLN A 7 9.20 0.31 -0.43
C GLN A 7 8.18 0.89 -1.40
N VAL A 8 7.80 2.15 -1.22
CA VAL A 8 6.98 2.89 -2.16
C VAL A 8 7.85 3.31 -3.34
N LEU A 9 7.56 2.79 -4.53
CA LEU A 9 8.27 3.17 -5.75
C LEU A 9 7.65 4.40 -6.42
N GLN A 10 6.32 4.52 -6.34
CA GLN A 10 5.59 5.61 -6.96
C GLN A 10 4.25 5.82 -6.28
N THR A 11 3.84 7.09 -6.14
CA THR A 11 2.48 7.46 -5.76
C THR A 11 1.74 7.97 -7.00
N PHE A 12 0.46 7.63 -7.13
CA PHE A 12 -0.39 8.11 -8.23
C PHE A 12 -1.45 9.11 -7.75
N GLY A 13 -1.57 9.29 -6.44
CA GLY A 13 -2.55 10.20 -5.83
C GLY A 13 -3.95 9.60 -5.74
N TYR A 14 -4.93 10.49 -5.58
CA TYR A 14 -6.36 10.17 -5.47
C TYR A 14 -6.97 9.95 -6.85
N GLN A 15 -7.80 8.91 -7.00
CA GLN A 15 -8.59 8.66 -8.20
C GLN A 15 -10.07 9.04 -7.94
N PRO A 16 -10.54 10.20 -8.43
CA PRO A 16 -11.89 10.70 -8.12
C PRO A 16 -13.01 9.73 -8.51
N GLY A 17 -12.90 9.06 -9.65
CA GLY A 17 -13.92 8.12 -10.12
C GLY A 17 -14.06 6.84 -9.29
N ARG A 18 -13.13 6.56 -8.37
CA ARG A 18 -13.18 5.40 -7.47
C ARG A 18 -13.21 5.78 -5.99
N GLY A 19 -12.91 7.02 -5.64
CA GLY A 19 -12.84 7.45 -4.24
C GLY A 19 -11.70 6.83 -3.45
N ILE A 20 -10.60 6.42 -4.12
CA ILE A 20 -9.47 5.72 -3.51
C ILE A 20 -8.14 6.26 -4.03
N TYR A 21 -7.09 6.05 -3.25
CA TYR A 21 -5.70 6.36 -3.58
C TYR A 21 -5.01 5.15 -4.20
N LYS A 22 -3.92 5.41 -4.92
CA LYS A 22 -3.12 4.36 -5.57
C LYS A 22 -1.63 4.60 -5.38
N LEU A 23 -0.88 3.51 -5.14
CA LEU A 23 0.58 3.50 -5.14
C LEU A 23 1.14 2.22 -5.76
N LEU A 24 2.41 2.28 -6.16
CA LEU A 24 3.24 1.15 -6.55
C LEU A 24 4.22 0.87 -5.42
N VAL A 25 4.21 -0.36 -4.90
CA VAL A 25 5.12 -0.82 -3.85
C VAL A 25 5.96 -2.01 -4.32
N GLN A 26 7.09 -2.20 -3.65
CA GLN A 26 8.00 -3.30 -3.87
C GLN A 26 8.37 -4.01 -2.57
N THR A 27 8.38 -5.34 -2.61
CA THR A 27 8.89 -6.20 -1.52
C THR A 27 10.42 -6.22 -1.52
N LYS A 28 11.03 -6.70 -0.43
CA LYS A 28 12.48 -6.92 -0.35
C LYS A 28 13.06 -7.83 -1.44
N ASN A 29 12.26 -8.77 -1.97
CA ASN A 29 12.67 -9.67 -3.07
C ASN A 29 12.34 -9.12 -4.48
N GLY A 30 11.97 -7.84 -4.59
CA GLY A 30 11.82 -7.16 -5.86
C GLY A 30 10.44 -7.29 -6.53
N LYS A 31 9.50 -8.04 -5.95
CA LYS A 31 8.13 -8.17 -6.47
C LYS A 31 7.39 -6.85 -6.31
N ARG A 32 6.66 -6.45 -7.36
CA ARG A 32 6.00 -5.15 -7.45
C ARG A 32 4.48 -5.31 -7.46
N TYR A 33 3.79 -4.42 -6.76
CA TYR A 33 2.34 -4.43 -6.62
C TYR A 33 1.75 -3.03 -6.73
N LEU A 34 0.66 -2.90 -7.46
CA LEU A 34 -0.23 -1.76 -7.36
C LEU A 34 -1.19 -2.00 -6.20
N VAL A 35 -1.29 -1.02 -5.30
CA VAL A 35 -2.17 -1.08 -4.12
C VAL A 35 -3.11 0.10 -4.17
N TRP A 36 -4.40 -0.20 -4.01
CA TRP A 36 -5.47 0.78 -3.94
C TRP A 36 -6.06 0.82 -2.53
N TYR A 37 -6.30 2.01 -1.98
CA TYR A 37 -6.69 2.18 -0.57
C TYR A 37 -7.55 3.43 -0.33
N PHE A 38 -8.41 3.43 0.70
CA PHE A 38 -9.47 4.45 0.84
C PHE A 38 -9.02 5.82 1.38
N ASN A 39 -8.23 5.84 2.46
CA ASN A 39 -7.88 7.09 3.16
C ASN A 39 -6.47 7.55 2.82
N GLN A 40 -6.24 8.87 2.77
CA GLN A 40 -4.90 9.42 2.54
C GLN A 40 -3.98 9.09 3.73
N ILE A 41 -2.81 8.51 3.43
CA ILE A 41 -1.79 8.15 4.45
C ILE A 41 -0.52 9.03 4.37
N GLU A 42 -0.48 10.01 3.45
CA GLU A 42 0.62 10.99 3.29
C GLU A 42 2.00 10.34 3.16
N VAL A 43 2.14 9.42 2.20
CA VAL A 43 3.41 8.76 1.89
C VAL A 43 3.97 9.25 0.55
N ASN A 44 5.29 9.29 0.42
CA ASN A 44 6.01 9.68 -0.79
C ASN A 44 6.79 8.49 -1.40
N ALA A 45 7.20 8.64 -2.67
CA ALA A 45 8.12 7.69 -3.29
C ALA A 45 9.47 7.66 -2.56
N GLY A 46 10.03 6.47 -2.41
CA GLY A 46 11.25 6.18 -1.64
C GLY A 46 10.99 5.85 -0.16
N GLU A 47 9.81 6.14 0.37
CA GLU A 47 9.46 5.82 1.76
C GLU A 47 9.00 4.37 1.94
N GLU A 48 8.92 3.93 3.19
CA GLU A 48 8.40 2.62 3.56
C GLU A 48 6.92 2.72 3.97
N VAL A 49 6.16 1.68 3.65
CA VAL A 49 4.84 1.42 4.22
C VAL A 49 4.80 0.03 4.84
N LEU A 50 3.96 -0.13 5.86
CA LEU A 50 3.68 -1.42 6.48
C LEU A 50 2.32 -1.89 6.01
N ILE A 51 2.24 -3.15 5.57
CA ILE A 51 0.99 -3.75 5.11
C ILE A 51 0.64 -4.95 5.97
N SER A 52 -0.59 -4.96 6.50
CA SER A 52 -1.12 -6.08 7.25
C SER A 52 -1.76 -7.11 6.33
N ILE A 53 -1.39 -8.36 6.53
CA ILE A 53 -1.83 -9.51 5.74
C ILE A 53 -2.48 -10.51 6.68
N ASP A 54 -3.71 -10.90 6.35
CA ASP A 54 -4.43 -11.91 7.12
C ASP A 54 -3.89 -13.33 6.86
N TYR A 55 -4.44 -14.31 7.58
CA TYR A 55 -4.02 -15.71 7.49
C TYR A 55 -4.40 -16.38 6.15
N TYR A 56 -5.21 -15.73 5.32
CA TYR A 56 -5.56 -16.15 3.97
C TYR A 56 -4.77 -15.39 2.90
N ASN A 57 -3.70 -14.68 3.27
CA ASN A 57 -2.92 -13.82 2.40
C ASN A 57 -3.69 -12.63 1.81
N ASN A 58 -4.83 -12.24 2.38
CA ASN A 58 -5.52 -11.03 1.96
C ASN A 58 -4.86 -9.81 2.61
N TRP A 59 -4.57 -8.82 1.79
CA TRP A 59 -4.04 -7.55 2.24
C TRP A 59 -5.18 -6.73 2.84
N LYS A 60 -4.99 -6.23 4.07
CA LYS A 60 -6.06 -5.56 4.83
C LYS A 60 -5.83 -4.09 4.97
N GLN A 61 -4.69 -3.70 5.53
CA GLN A 61 -4.41 -2.29 5.82
C GLN A 61 -3.01 -1.92 5.35
N ILE A 62 -2.89 -0.66 4.97
CA ILE A 62 -1.63 0.00 4.70
C ILE A 62 -1.43 1.10 5.75
N ASN A 63 -0.25 1.14 6.33
CA ASN A 63 0.14 2.09 7.36
C ASN A 63 1.41 2.83 6.93
N ASN A 64 1.43 4.14 7.15
CA ASN A 64 2.63 4.94 7.05
C ASN A 64 3.30 5.01 8.45
N PRO A 65 4.43 4.30 8.66
CA PRO A 65 5.06 4.22 9.97
C PRO A 65 5.61 5.57 10.46
N ARG A 66 5.80 6.55 9.57
CA ARG A 66 6.31 7.88 9.96
C ARG A 66 5.30 8.76 10.67
N ASN A 67 4.02 8.63 10.34
CA ASN A 67 2.95 9.48 10.88
C ASN A 67 1.81 8.69 11.54
N GLY A 68 1.85 7.36 11.50
CA GLY A 68 0.85 6.47 12.09
C GLY A 68 -0.48 6.42 11.34
N LYS A 69 -0.63 7.14 10.21
CA LYS A 69 -1.86 7.10 9.41
C LYS A 69 -2.01 5.75 8.73
N GLN A 70 -3.25 5.29 8.66
CA GLN A 70 -3.59 4.00 8.06
C GLN A 70 -4.85 4.08 7.20
N ALA A 71 -4.95 3.14 6.27
CA ALA A 71 -6.10 2.98 5.40
C ALA A 71 -6.36 1.50 5.11
N ASP A 72 -7.62 1.17 4.90
CA ASP A 72 -8.00 -0.14 4.39
C ASP A 72 -7.64 -0.26 2.91
N ILE A 73 -7.14 -1.43 2.54
CA ILE A 73 -6.77 -1.79 1.17
C ILE A 73 -8.03 -2.30 0.46
N ALA A 74 -8.32 -1.69 -0.69
CA ALA A 74 -9.46 -2.03 -1.53
C ALA A 74 -9.09 -3.10 -2.58
N GLU A 75 -7.89 -3.02 -3.14
CA GLU A 75 -7.46 -3.87 -4.25
C GLU A 75 -5.93 -3.92 -4.32
N VAL A 76 -5.40 -5.08 -4.75
CA VAL A 76 -3.98 -5.29 -5.01
C VAL A 76 -3.81 -6.00 -6.36
N ASN A 77 -2.94 -5.48 -7.22
CA ASN A 77 -2.59 -6.11 -8.49
C ASN A 77 -1.07 -6.33 -8.57
N THR A 78 -0.63 -7.54 -8.91
CA THR A 78 0.78 -7.80 -9.20
C THR A 78 1.20 -7.11 -10.51
N VAL A 79 2.41 -6.54 -10.53
CA VAL A 79 3.03 -5.97 -11.73
C VAL A 79 4.14 -6.92 -12.19
N SER A 80 4.00 -7.45 -13.41
CA SER A 80 5.00 -8.29 -14.10
C SER A 80 6.11 -7.46 -14.72
#